data_AF-A0A9E5R4H7-F1
#
_entry.id   AF-A0A9E5R4H7-F1
#
_cell.length_a   1.000
_cell.length_b   1.000
_cell.length_c   1.000
_cell.angle_alpha   90.00
_cell.angle_beta   90.00
_cell.angle_gamma   90.00
#
_symmetry.space_group_name_H-M   'P 1'
#
loop_
_entity.id
_entity.type
_entity.pdbx_description
1 polymer ?
#
loop_
_entity_poly.entity_id
_entity_poly.type
_entity_poly.pdbx_seq_one_letter_code
_entity_poly.pdbx_strand_id
1 'polypeptide(L)'
;MGLRSLGENIAACMVVLGDQPNLSARLVHELLIAYAEGRGSIVAPSYNHRRGHPIIIDRRYWQELLDLPPGSAPRDVINTYGHEIGYVLSKDDAILRDIDTPQDYEFELRRAGLL
;
A
#
# COMPACT_ATOMS: atom_id res chain seq x y z
N MET A 1 19.46 -0.10 -1.25
CA MET A 1 18.33 -0.54 -0.42
C MET A 1 17.08 0.23 -0.83
N GLY A 2 15.90 -0.40 -0.77
CA GLY A 2 14.65 0.21 -1.22
C GLY A 2 14.58 0.35 -2.75
N LEU A 3 13.98 1.45 -3.23
CA LEU A 3 13.79 1.68 -4.67
C LEU A 3 15.10 1.69 -5.48
N ARG A 4 16.20 2.19 -4.90
CA ARG A 4 17.51 2.27 -5.58
C ARG A 4 18.12 0.90 -5.92
N SER A 5 17.63 -0.19 -5.34
CA SER A 5 18.08 -1.56 -5.67
C SER A 5 17.23 -2.26 -6.73
N LEU A 6 16.14 -1.64 -7.20
CA LEU A 6 15.27 -2.22 -8.23
C LEU A 6 15.80 -1.89 -9.63
N GLY A 7 16.08 -2.93 -10.43
CA GLY A 7 16.61 -2.79 -11.79
C GLY A 7 15.69 -2.02 -12.74
N GLU A 8 16.23 -1.56 -13.86
CA GLU A 8 15.52 -0.71 -14.84
C GLU A 8 14.27 -1.36 -15.45
N ASN A 9 14.24 -2.69 -15.52
CA ASN A 9 13.14 -3.47 -16.10
C ASN A 9 11.92 -3.62 -15.18
N ILE A 10 11.91 -3.00 -13.98
CA ILE A 10 10.78 -3.08 -13.04
C ILE A 10 9.79 -1.94 -13.31
N ALA A 11 8.55 -2.25 -13.66
CA ALA A 11 7.54 -1.24 -14.00
C ALA A 11 6.96 -0.49 -12.79
N ALA A 12 6.84 -1.16 -11.64
CA ALA A 12 6.28 -0.59 -10.42
C ALA A 12 6.79 -1.32 -9.17
N CYS A 13 6.62 -0.70 -8.01
CA CYS A 13 6.86 -1.32 -6.71
C CYS A 13 5.55 -1.42 -5.95
N MET A 14 5.44 -2.40 -5.06
CA MET A 14 4.37 -2.47 -4.07
C MET A 14 4.96 -2.16 -2.70
N VAL A 15 4.43 -1.13 -2.05
CA VAL A 15 4.80 -0.72 -0.70
C VAL A 15 3.85 -1.39 0.28
N VAL A 16 4.42 -2.20 1.18
CA VAL A 16 3.74 -2.91 2.25
C VAL A 16 4.30 -2.41 3.58
N LEU A 17 3.44 -2.22 4.59
CA LEU A 17 3.90 -1.87 5.93
C LEU A 17 4.21 -3.14 6.72
N GLY A 18 5.32 -3.14 7.47
CA GLY A 18 5.79 -4.32 8.21
C GLY A 18 4.94 -4.68 9.44
N ASP A 19 4.17 -3.71 9.92
CA ASP A 19 3.26 -3.75 11.08
C ASP A 19 1.81 -4.11 10.70
N GLN A 20 1.54 -4.42 9.43
CA GLN A 20 0.24 -4.89 8.93
C GLN A 20 0.27 -6.37 8.53
N PRO A 21 0.30 -7.32 9.49
CA PRO A 21 0.42 -8.75 9.19
C PRO A 21 -0.82 -9.36 8.53
N ASN A 22 -1.97 -8.68 8.63
CA ASN A 22 -3.25 -9.15 8.09
C ASN A 22 -3.42 -8.94 6.58
N LEU A 23 -2.32 -8.70 5.85
CA LEU A 23 -2.34 -8.56 4.41
C LEU A 23 -2.76 -9.89 3.74
N SER A 24 -3.96 -9.91 3.14
CA SER A 24 -4.42 -11.09 2.42
C SER A 24 -3.79 -11.21 1.03
N ALA A 25 -3.43 -12.43 0.63
CA ALA A 25 -2.95 -12.72 -0.73
C ALA A 25 -3.97 -12.33 -1.82
N ARG A 26 -5.27 -12.43 -1.51
CA ARG A 26 -6.36 -11.98 -2.38
C ARG A 26 -6.24 -10.49 -2.69
N LEU A 27 -6.04 -9.66 -1.67
CA LEU A 27 -5.93 -8.22 -1.85
C LEU A 27 -4.71 -7.85 -2.72
N VAL A 28 -3.56 -8.48 -2.45
CA VAL A 28 -2.35 -8.29 -3.25
C VAL A 28 -2.62 -8.60 -4.72
N HIS A 29 -3.28 -9.73 -5.00
CA HIS A 29 -3.65 -10.14 -6.35
C HIS A 29 -4.59 -9.14 -7.03
N GLU A 30 -5.62 -8.68 -6.32
CA GLU A 30 -6.58 -7.69 -6.84
C GLU A 30 -5.91 -6.37 -7.21
N LEU A 31 -4.95 -5.91 -6.40
CA LEU A 31 -4.17 -4.70 -6.69
C LEU A 31 -3.26 -4.89 -7.92
N LEU A 32 -2.61 -6.05 -8.04
CA LEU A 32 -1.77 -6.37 -9.21
C LEU A 32 -2.58 -6.40 -10.51
N ILE A 33 -3.76 -7.03 -10.49
CA ILE A 33 -4.69 -7.02 -11.64
C ILE A 33 -5.08 -5.58 -11.97
N ALA A 34 -5.52 -4.81 -10.98
CA ALA A 34 -5.94 -3.42 -11.18
C ALA A 34 -4.83 -2.56 -11.82
N TYR A 35 -3.57 -2.74 -11.41
CA TYR A 35 -2.44 -2.07 -12.03
C TYR A 35 -2.20 -2.55 -13.47
N ALA A 36 -2.22 -3.86 -13.71
CA ALA A 36 -2.04 -4.44 -15.04
C ALA A 36 -3.15 -4.04 -16.04
N GLU A 37 -4.37 -3.81 -15.55
CA GLU A 37 -5.51 -3.30 -16.31
C GLU A 37 -5.44 -1.78 -16.59
N GLY A 38 -4.44 -1.07 -16.04
CA GLY A 38 -4.28 0.36 -16.25
C GLY A 38 -5.29 1.22 -15.50
N ARG A 39 -5.82 0.75 -14.36
CA ARG A 39 -6.80 1.52 -13.56
C ARG A 39 -6.22 2.81 -12.96
N GLY A 40 -4.90 2.91 -12.90
CA GLY A 40 -4.16 4.06 -12.42
C GLY A 40 -2.66 3.76 -12.42
N SER A 41 -1.84 4.80 -12.45
CA SER A 41 -0.38 4.69 -12.27
C SER A 41 0.00 4.60 -10.78
N ILE A 42 -0.94 4.86 -9.88
CA ILE A 42 -0.89 4.47 -8.47
C ILE A 42 -2.13 3.61 -8.22
N VAL A 43 -1.97 2.47 -7.56
CA VAL A 43 -3.10 1.59 -7.22
C VAL A 43 -3.09 1.32 -5.73
N ALA A 44 -4.21 1.55 -5.07
CA ALA A 44 -4.32 1.41 -3.62
C ALA A 44 -5.67 0.83 -3.21
N PRO A 45 -5.75 0.11 -2.09
CA PRO A 45 -7.01 -0.33 -1.55
C PRO A 45 -7.73 0.82 -0.86
N SER A 46 -9.06 0.75 -0.84
CA SER A 46 -9.91 1.69 -0.11
C SER A 46 -11.00 0.93 0.65
N TYR A 47 -11.20 1.32 1.91
CA TYR A 47 -12.29 0.83 2.76
C TYR A 47 -12.97 2.04 3.40
N ASN A 48 -14.28 2.19 3.19
CA ASN A 48 -15.05 3.35 3.66
C ASN A 48 -14.40 4.70 3.30
N HIS A 49 -14.00 4.86 2.04
CA HIS A 49 -13.33 6.06 1.51
C HIS A 49 -11.96 6.37 2.14
N ARG A 50 -11.40 5.46 2.94
CA ARG A 50 -10.06 5.57 3.50
C ARG A 50 -9.11 4.70 2.69
N ARG A 51 -8.09 5.35 2.11
CA ARG A 51 -6.97 4.67 1.46
C ARG A 51 -6.16 3.90 2.52
N GLY A 52 -5.81 2.67 2.21
CA GLY A 52 -4.94 1.82 3.03
C GLY A 52 -3.69 1.37 2.27
N HIS A 53 -2.99 0.40 2.86
CA HIS A 53 -1.88 -0.32 2.24
C HIS A 53 -2.32 -1.76 1.88
N PRO A 54 -1.63 -2.42 0.93
CA PRO A 54 -0.42 -1.98 0.23
C PRO A 54 -0.70 -1.08 -0.98
N ILE A 55 0.28 -0.29 -1.39
CA ILE A 55 0.15 0.66 -2.50
C ILE A 55 1.11 0.29 -3.61
N ILE A 56 0.62 0.16 -4.84
CA ILE A 56 1.45 0.03 -6.05
C ILE A 56 1.78 1.42 -6.58
N ILE A 57 3.05 1.67 -6.88
CA ILE A 57 3.55 2.94 -7.39
C ILE A 57 4.37 2.69 -8.66
N ASP A 58 3.88 3.22 -9.78
CA ASP A 58 4.56 3.18 -11.07
C ASP A 58 5.95 3.84 -11.02
N ARG A 59 6.89 3.29 -11.79
CA ARG A 59 8.29 3.74 -11.84
C ARG A 59 8.42 5.23 -12.12
N ARG A 60 7.48 5.83 -12.85
CA ARG A 60 7.49 7.26 -13.16
C ARG A 60 7.58 8.18 -11.93
N TYR A 61 7.12 7.71 -10.76
CA TYR A 61 7.14 8.49 -9.51
C TYR A 61 8.37 8.24 -8.64
N TRP A 62 9.21 7.25 -8.99
CA TRP A 62 10.30 6.84 -8.12
C TRP A 62 11.38 7.91 -7.96
N GLN A 63 11.67 8.67 -9.01
CA GLN A 63 12.65 9.75 -8.92
C GLN A 63 12.18 10.81 -7.92
N GLU A 64 10.91 11.21 -7.98
CA GLU A 64 10.32 12.16 -7.05
C GLU A 64 10.31 11.64 -5.61
N LEU A 65 10.00 10.35 -5.41
CA LEU A 65 10.10 9.70 -4.10
C LEU A 65 11.54 9.68 -3.56
N LEU A 66 12.53 9.50 -4.43
CA LEU A 66 13.95 9.45 -4.08
C LEU A 66 14.57 10.82 -3.82
N ASP A 67 13.97 11.87 -4.36
CA ASP A 67 14.41 13.27 -4.27
C ASP A 67 13.61 14.08 -3.23
N LEU A 68 12.80 13.41 -2.41
CA LEU A 68 12.00 14.06 -1.37
C LEU A 68 12.89 14.93 -0.45
N PRO A 69 12.51 16.20 -0.21
CA PRO A 69 13.23 17.06 0.71
C PRO A 69 13.23 16.49 2.14
N PRO A 70 14.28 16.77 2.94
CA PRO A 70 14.28 16.43 4.35
C PRO A 70 13.00 16.92 5.06
N GLY A 71 12.35 16.04 5.81
CA GLY A 71 11.09 16.33 6.51
C GLY A 71 9.82 16.05 5.70
N SER A 72 9.92 15.72 4.41
CA SER A 72 8.79 15.25 3.60
C SER A 72 8.60 13.74 3.75
N ALA A 73 7.40 13.25 3.41
CA ALA A 73 7.04 11.84 3.48
C ALA A 73 6.59 11.31 2.12
N PRO A 74 6.77 9.99 1.82
CA PRO A 74 6.29 9.37 0.57
C PRO A 74 4.80 9.61 0.27
N ARG A 75 3.98 9.73 1.31
CA ARG A 75 2.56 10.04 1.19
C ARG A 75 2.28 11.39 0.50
N ASP A 76 3.22 12.34 0.59
CA ASP A 76 3.06 13.68 0.03
C ASP A 76 3.07 13.60 -1.49
N VAL A 77 4.00 12.83 -2.08
CA VAL A 77 4.02 12.52 -3.52
C VAL A 77 2.72 11.84 -3.95
N ILE A 78 2.29 10.81 -3.22
CA ILE A 78 1.05 10.09 -3.55
C ILE A 78 -0.17 11.02 -3.54
N ASN A 79 -0.24 11.94 -2.57
CA ASN A 79 -1.35 12.89 -2.46
C ASN A 79 -1.34 13.92 -3.59
N THR A 80 -0.17 14.36 -4.07
CA THR A 80 -0.03 15.22 -5.25
C THR A 80 -0.69 14.59 -6.48
N TYR A 81 -0.51 13.27 -6.65
CA TYR A 81 -1.09 12.51 -7.77
C TYR A 81 -2.40 11.80 -7.40
N GLY A 82 -3.20 12.37 -6.50
CA GLY A 82 -4.44 11.75 -6.03
C GLY A 82 -5.44 11.38 -7.13
N HIS A 83 -5.42 12.08 -8.27
CA HIS A 83 -6.27 11.82 -9.44
C HIS A 83 -5.81 10.63 -10.29
N GLU A 84 -4.55 10.21 -10.13
CA GLU A 84 -3.96 9.05 -10.82
C GLU A 84 -4.17 7.74 -10.03
N ILE A 85 -4.81 7.82 -8.86
CA ILE A 85 -5.03 6.67 -7.98
C ILE A 85 -6.22 5.83 -8.47
N GLY A 86 -5.93 4.63 -8.92
CA GLY A 86 -6.92 3.57 -9.12
C GLY A 86 -7.24 2.89 -7.78
N TYR A 87 -8.48 3.01 -7.31
CA TYR A 87 -8.90 2.38 -6.06
C TYR A 87 -9.47 0.97 -6.26
N VAL A 88 -9.02 0.03 -5.43
CA VAL A 88 -9.62 -1.30 -5.27
C VAL A 88 -10.41 -1.32 -3.96
N LEU A 89 -11.71 -1.60 -4.02
CA LEU A 89 -12.54 -1.63 -2.81
C LEU A 89 -12.23 -2.88 -1.99
N SER A 90 -11.71 -2.67 -0.77
CA SER A 90 -11.52 -3.75 0.19
C SER A 90 -12.86 -4.15 0.80
N LYS A 91 -12.99 -5.44 1.12
CA LYS A 91 -14.18 -6.00 1.78
C LYS A 91 -14.17 -5.78 3.29
N ASP A 92 -13.00 -5.50 3.85
CA ASP A 92 -12.76 -5.34 5.27
C ASP A 92 -11.76 -4.21 5.55
N ASP A 93 -11.64 -3.87 6.83
CA ASP A 93 -10.78 -2.81 7.35
C ASP A 93 -9.33 -3.27 7.61
N ALA A 94 -8.93 -4.48 7.20
CA ALA A 94 -7.57 -4.98 7.45
C ALA A 94 -6.50 -4.07 6.84
N ILE A 95 -6.81 -3.36 5.76
CA ILE A 95 -5.92 -2.40 5.07
C ILE A 95 -5.60 -1.14 5.90
N LEU A 96 -6.35 -0.92 6.99
CA LEU A 96 -6.30 0.26 7.84
C LEU A 96 -5.78 -0.03 9.26
N ARG A 97 -5.46 -1.29 9.57
CA ARG A 97 -5.13 -1.73 10.93
C ARG A 97 -3.65 -2.03 11.06
N ASP A 98 -3.00 -1.25 11.92
CA ASP A 98 -1.62 -1.44 12.36
C ASP A 98 -1.64 -2.13 13.73
N ILE A 99 -0.71 -3.04 13.99
CA ILE A 99 -0.55 -3.70 15.31
C ILE A 99 0.58 -3.01 16.06
N ASP A 100 0.26 -1.92 16.76
CA ASP A 100 1.25 -1.10 17.47
C ASP A 100 1.40 -1.46 18.95
N THR A 101 0.34 -2.03 19.55
CA THR A 101 0.30 -2.32 20.99
C THR A 101 0.05 -3.81 21.28
N PRO A 102 0.44 -4.31 22.48
CA PRO A 102 0.08 -5.67 22.90
C PRO A 102 -1.43 -5.95 22.85
N GLN A 103 -2.24 -4.93 23.11
CA GLN A 103 -3.70 -5.01 23.04
C GLN A 103 -4.19 -5.20 21.60
N ASP A 104 -3.58 -4.52 20.62
CA ASP A 104 -3.87 -4.71 19.20
C ASP A 104 -3.56 -6.15 18.78
N TYR A 105 -2.45 -6.70 19.28
CA TYR A 105 -2.06 -8.08 19.03
C TYR A 105 -3.06 -9.10 19.63
N GLU A 106 -3.47 -8.92 20.89
CA GLU A 106 -4.49 -9.77 21.53
C GLU A 106 -5.86 -9.73 20.81
N PHE A 107 -6.23 -8.55 20.32
CA PHE A 107 -7.47 -8.38 19.55
C PHE A 107 -7.40 -9.18 18.24
N GLU A 108 -6.29 -9.08 17.51
CA GLU A 108 -6.11 -9.81 16.26
C GLU A 108 -6.01 -11.33 16.47
N LEU A 109 -5.40 -11.80 17.57
CA LEU A 109 -5.40 -13.22 17.93
C LEU A 109 -6.81 -13.78 18.18
N ARG A 110 -7.66 -13.05 18.92
CA ARG A 110 -9.07 -13.46 19.14
C ARG A 110 -9.86 -13.53 17.85
N ARG A 111 -9.66 -12.56 16.96
CA ARG A 111 -10.32 -12.51 15.65
C ARG A 111 -9.88 -13.64 14.72
N ALA A 112 -8.61 -14.04 14.80
CA ALA A 112 -8.07 -15.18 14.08
C ALA A 112 -8.51 -16.54 14.67
N GLY A 113 -9.20 -16.55 15.83
CA GLY A 113 -9.58 -17.78 16.53
C GLY A 113 -8.41 -18.50 17.19
N LEU A 114 -7.34 -17.76 17.50
CA LEU A 114 -6.10 -18.28 18.14
C LEU A 114 -6.07 -18.03 19.66
N LEU A 115 -7.09 -17.37 20.20
CA LEU A 115 -7.41 -17.16 21.61
C LEU A 115 -8.91 -17.41 21.81
#